data_AF-A0A1W0E3Y3-F1
#
_entry.id   AF-A0A1W0E3Y3-F1
#
_cell.length_a   1.000
_cell.length_b   1.000
_cell.length_c   1.000
_cell.angle_alpha   90.00
_cell.angle_beta   90.00
_cell.angle_gamma   90.00
#
_symmetry.space_group_name_H-M   'P 1'
#
loop_
_entity.id
_entity.type
_entity.pdbx_description
1 polymer ?
#
loop_
_entity_poly.entity_id
_entity_poly.type
_entity_poly.pdbx_seq_one_letter_code
_entity_poly.pdbx_strand_id
1 'polypeptide(L)'
;MKEFLGKQVVVSCNNKVIKGLLIDVNDSLVEIKTQQNTNKVNINEIQNMEVEMDESFLPKKDVLNEKEMYSLFYDAFTIYGPTEEQFVQLVINALIKTTKEAQTVKIIVGSDDIFGAIGFTFARSIMRNAKKVYVEIQTEITSLKNTMHFQLLKNSKQENLIIADFIDENENETKYDTVLLAYNRNYKYDINKNTTARILIIDCPSTNPYTNYFAFGLGFLPDTSRVFKNNFYVIDTSFSSVLCKKHGIDNNFSSSLKKIRMN
;
A
#
# COMPACT_ATOMS: atom_id res chain seq x y z
N MET A 1 -21.33 -15.66 -23.01
CA MET A 1 -21.93 -14.32 -22.70
C MET A 1 -21.90 -13.97 -21.22
N LYS A 2 -22.44 -14.79 -20.30
CA LYS A 2 -22.35 -14.52 -18.84
C LYS A 2 -20.91 -14.35 -18.33
N GLU A 3 -19.92 -14.94 -19.01
CA GLU A 3 -18.48 -14.78 -18.73
C GLU A 3 -17.91 -13.36 -19.02
N PHE A 4 -18.69 -12.53 -19.72
CA PHE A 4 -18.34 -11.14 -20.04
C PHE A 4 -19.01 -10.14 -19.11
N LEU A 5 -19.79 -10.61 -18.14
CA LEU A 5 -20.48 -9.75 -17.18
C LEU A 5 -19.46 -8.96 -16.36
N GLY A 6 -19.65 -7.65 -16.26
CA GLY A 6 -18.71 -6.71 -15.68
C GLY A 6 -17.52 -6.34 -16.57
N LYS A 7 -17.49 -6.75 -17.84
CA LYS A 7 -16.44 -6.37 -18.81
C LYS A 7 -16.94 -5.33 -19.82
N GLN A 8 -16.02 -4.53 -20.35
CA GLN A 8 -16.25 -3.67 -21.51
C GLN A 8 -16.45 -4.53 -22.76
N VAL A 9 -17.51 -4.26 -23.49
CA VAL A 9 -17.87 -4.99 -24.71
C VAL A 9 -18.19 -4.02 -25.84
N VAL A 10 -17.75 -4.38 -27.04
CA VAL A 10 -18.26 -3.83 -28.30
C VAL A 10 -19.27 -4.82 -28.84
N VAL A 11 -20.52 -4.39 -28.93
CA VAL A 11 -21.63 -5.19 -29.45
C VAL A 11 -22.11 -4.60 -30.75
N SER A 12 -22.02 -5.39 -31.83
CA SER A 12 -22.54 -5.03 -33.14
C SER A 12 -23.90 -5.69 -33.34
N CYS A 13 -24.96 -4.89 -33.48
CA CYS A 13 -26.32 -5.35 -33.69
C CYS A 13 -27.08 -4.43 -34.67
N ASN A 14 -27.76 -5.00 -35.67
CA ASN A 14 -28.64 -4.26 -36.58
C ASN A 14 -28.07 -2.92 -37.12
N ASN A 15 -26.84 -2.96 -37.65
CA ASN A 15 -26.09 -1.79 -38.14
C ASN A 15 -25.77 -0.71 -37.09
N LYS A 16 -25.84 -1.04 -35.80
CA LYS A 16 -25.41 -0.20 -34.68
C LYS A 16 -24.27 -0.88 -33.94
N VAL A 17 -23.33 -0.07 -33.46
CA VAL A 17 -22.25 -0.51 -32.58
C VAL A 17 -22.47 0.14 -31.24
N ILE A 18 -22.61 -0.69 -30.20
CA ILE A 18 -22.80 -0.24 -28.82
C ILE A 18 -21.53 -0.62 -28.05
N LYS A 19 -20.89 0.39 -27.47
CA LYS A 19 -19.70 0.23 -26.62
C LYS A 19 -20.06 0.55 -25.17
N GLY A 20 -19.80 -0.37 -24.26
CA GLY A 20 -20.06 -0.14 -22.84
C GLY A 20 -19.86 -1.34 -21.94
N LEU A 21 -20.18 -1.18 -20.66
CA LEU A 21 -20.05 -2.22 -19.65
C LEU A 21 -21.24 -3.18 -19.72
N LEU A 22 -20.98 -4.48 -19.87
CA LEU A 22 -22.02 -5.50 -19.79
C LEU A 22 -22.44 -5.69 -18.33
N ILE A 23 -23.63 -5.24 -17.95
CA ILE A 23 -24.08 -5.23 -16.55
C ILE A 23 -25.07 -6.33 -16.21
N ASP A 24 -25.78 -6.87 -17.20
CA ASP A 24 -26.69 -8.01 -17.02
C ASP A 24 -26.82 -8.84 -18.30
N VAL A 25 -27.05 -10.14 -18.12
CA VAL A 25 -27.26 -11.13 -19.19
C VAL A 25 -28.33 -12.11 -18.72
N ASN A 26 -29.50 -12.06 -19.35
CA ASN A 26 -30.53 -13.07 -19.21
C ASN A 26 -30.67 -13.90 -20.49
N ASP A 27 -31.67 -14.79 -20.55
CA ASP A 27 -31.79 -15.76 -21.64
C ASP A 27 -32.19 -15.13 -22.99
N SER A 28 -32.59 -13.85 -23.01
CA SER A 28 -33.08 -13.17 -24.23
C SER A 28 -32.46 -11.79 -24.49
N LEU A 29 -31.90 -11.16 -23.47
CA LEU A 29 -31.43 -9.78 -23.49
C LEU A 29 -30.08 -9.66 -22.78
N VAL A 30 -29.29 -8.71 -23.27
CA VAL A 30 -28.12 -8.17 -22.57
C VAL A 30 -28.34 -6.70 -22.26
N GLU A 31 -27.90 -6.26 -21.09
CA GLU A 31 -27.92 -4.85 -20.70
C GLU A 31 -26.50 -4.28 -20.72
N ILE A 32 -26.30 -3.23 -21.53
CA ILE A 32 -25.00 -2.58 -21.74
C ILE A 32 -25.11 -1.13 -21.25
N LYS A 33 -24.34 -0.80 -20.22
CA LYS A 33 -24.27 0.56 -19.67
C LYS A 33 -23.22 1.38 -20.40
N THR A 34 -23.65 2.44 -21.07
CA THR A 34 -22.78 3.46 -21.69
C THR A 34 -22.61 4.64 -20.72
N GLN A 35 -21.85 5.67 -21.13
CA GLN A 35 -21.74 6.90 -20.35
C GLN A 35 -23.06 7.68 -20.26
N GLN A 36 -23.97 7.49 -21.20
CA GLN A 36 -25.19 8.31 -21.34
C GLN A 36 -26.45 7.57 -20.92
N ASN A 37 -26.50 6.24 -21.07
CA ASN A 37 -27.69 5.44 -20.82
C ASN A 37 -27.38 3.94 -20.66
N THR A 38 -28.40 3.16 -20.30
CA THR A 38 -28.38 1.69 -20.37
C THR A 38 -29.13 1.26 -21.62
N ASN A 39 -28.49 0.44 -22.46
CA ASN A 39 -29.07 -0.13 -23.67
C ASN A 39 -29.41 -1.59 -23.43
N LYS A 40 -30.64 -1.98 -23.75
CA LYS A 40 -31.07 -3.40 -23.76
C LYS A 40 -31.02 -3.92 -25.18
N VAL A 41 -30.24 -4.98 -25.40
CA VAL A 41 -30.01 -5.56 -26.73
C VAL A 41 -30.51 -7.00 -26.72
N ASN A 42 -31.30 -7.38 -27.72
CA ASN A 42 -31.74 -8.76 -27.89
C ASN A 42 -30.56 -9.62 -28.34
N ILE A 43 -30.34 -10.75 -27.67
CA ILE A 43 -29.21 -11.65 -27.96
C ILE A 43 -29.25 -12.13 -29.41
N ASN A 44 -30.45 -12.36 -29.96
CA ASN A 44 -30.63 -12.83 -31.34
C ASN A 44 -30.27 -11.77 -32.40
N GLU A 45 -30.15 -10.50 -32.00
CA GLU A 45 -29.77 -9.39 -32.90
C GLU A 45 -28.26 -9.11 -32.89
N ILE A 46 -27.51 -9.80 -32.02
CA ILE A 46 -26.07 -9.61 -31.87
C ILE A 46 -25.35 -10.38 -32.98
N GLN A 47 -24.73 -9.63 -33.88
CA GLN A 47 -23.92 -10.18 -34.98
C GLN A 47 -22.50 -10.49 -34.51
N ASN A 48 -21.95 -9.64 -33.63
CA ASN A 48 -20.64 -9.83 -33.02
C ASN A 48 -20.59 -9.21 -31.63
N MET A 49 -19.86 -9.83 -30.71
CA MET A 49 -19.55 -9.30 -29.39
C MET A 49 -18.08 -9.54 -29.11
N GLU A 50 -17.32 -8.46 -28.98
CA GLU A 50 -15.91 -8.49 -28.62
C GLU A 50 -15.72 -7.84 -27.26
N VAL A 51 -14.85 -8.40 -26.44
CA VAL A 51 -14.39 -7.73 -25.23
C VAL A 51 -13.40 -6.68 -25.66
N GLU A 52 -13.78 -5.41 -25.56
CA GLU A 52 -12.80 -4.34 -25.70
C GLU A 52 -11.92 -4.40 -24.47
N MET A 53 -10.63 -4.75 -24.65
CA MET A 53 -9.61 -4.43 -23.65
C MET A 53 -9.36 -2.92 -23.69
N ASP A 54 -10.41 -2.12 -23.48
CA ASP A 54 -10.28 -0.69 -23.40
C ASP A 54 -9.73 -0.34 -22.02
N GLU A 55 -8.43 -0.05 -21.99
CA GLU A 55 -7.64 0.27 -20.82
C GLU A 55 -8.11 1.56 -20.11
N SER A 56 -9.06 2.29 -20.71
CA SER A 56 -9.54 3.61 -20.29
C SER A 56 -10.75 3.60 -19.35
N PHE A 57 -11.42 2.45 -19.13
CA PHE A 57 -12.71 2.39 -18.42
C PHE A 57 -12.70 1.78 -17.02
N LEU A 58 -11.57 1.27 -16.53
CA LEU A 58 -11.45 1.01 -15.10
C LEU A 58 -11.45 2.37 -14.39
N PRO A 59 -12.34 2.61 -13.40
CA PRO A 59 -12.25 3.83 -12.63
C PRO A 59 -10.85 3.89 -12.04
N LYS A 60 -10.10 4.96 -12.34
CA LYS A 60 -8.83 5.25 -11.66
C LYS A 60 -9.14 5.34 -10.18
N LYS A 61 -8.86 4.25 -9.48
CA LYS A 61 -8.96 4.19 -8.04
C LYS A 61 -7.54 4.33 -7.52
N ASP A 62 -7.03 5.56 -7.57
CA ASP A 62 -5.71 5.88 -7.00
C ASP A 62 -5.65 5.54 -5.50
N VAL A 63 -6.83 5.35 -4.89
CA VAL A 63 -7.07 5.24 -3.47
C VAL A 63 -7.66 3.87 -3.11
N LEU A 64 -6.99 3.11 -2.25
CA LEU A 64 -7.41 1.78 -1.80
C LEU A 64 -7.79 1.77 -0.32
N ASN A 65 -8.90 1.10 -0.01
CA ASN A 65 -9.19 0.70 1.36
C ASN A 65 -8.32 -0.49 1.78
N GLU A 66 -8.38 -0.87 3.06
CA GLU A 66 -7.57 -1.96 3.61
C GLU A 66 -7.80 -3.31 2.90
N LYS A 67 -9.05 -3.68 2.63
CA LYS A 67 -9.39 -4.94 1.96
C LYS A 67 -8.78 -4.99 0.55
N GLU A 68 -8.88 -3.89 -0.18
CA GLU A 68 -8.30 -3.75 -1.52
C GLU A 68 -6.77 -3.78 -1.49
N MET A 69 -6.15 -3.13 -0.50
CA MET A 69 -4.71 -3.20 -0.28
C MET A 69 -4.24 -4.65 -0.06
N TYR A 70 -4.87 -5.41 0.83
CA TYR A 70 -4.45 -6.80 1.04
C TYR A 70 -4.73 -7.69 -0.18
N SER A 71 -5.79 -7.39 -0.96
CA SER A 71 -6.01 -8.05 -2.25
C SER A 71 -4.89 -7.74 -3.25
N LEU A 72 -4.42 -6.49 -3.30
CA LEU A 72 -3.29 -6.08 -4.12
C LEU A 72 -2.01 -6.80 -3.70
N PHE A 73 -1.70 -6.85 -2.40
CA PHE A 73 -0.52 -7.54 -1.89
C PHE A 73 -0.57 -9.04 -2.18
N TYR A 74 -1.72 -9.67 -2.01
CA TYR A 74 -1.89 -11.07 -2.38
C TYR A 74 -1.56 -11.29 -3.86
N ASP A 75 -2.23 -10.56 -4.76
CA ASP A 75 -1.99 -10.68 -6.21
C ASP A 75 -0.54 -10.38 -6.60
N ALA A 76 0.08 -9.38 -5.95
CA ALA A 76 1.46 -9.01 -6.17
C ALA A 76 2.40 -10.17 -5.84
N PHE A 77 2.26 -10.74 -4.64
CA PHE A 77 3.20 -11.73 -4.13
C PHE A 77 2.96 -13.14 -4.69
N THR A 78 1.80 -13.41 -5.31
CA THR A 78 1.47 -14.74 -5.82
C THR A 78 1.41 -14.86 -7.33
N ILE A 79 1.08 -13.80 -8.08
CA ILE A 79 0.74 -13.94 -9.51
C ILE A 79 1.64 -13.13 -10.45
N TYR A 80 1.70 -11.81 -10.29
CA TYR A 80 2.24 -10.91 -11.32
C TYR A 80 3.10 -9.74 -10.79
N GLY A 81 3.47 -9.77 -9.51
CA GLY A 81 4.19 -8.68 -8.85
C GLY A 81 5.58 -9.08 -8.34
N PRO A 82 6.23 -8.20 -7.57
CA PRO A 82 7.48 -8.53 -6.88
C PRO A 82 7.25 -9.64 -5.86
N THR A 83 8.30 -10.36 -5.48
CA THR A 83 8.23 -11.16 -4.25
C THR A 83 8.04 -10.25 -3.04
N GLU A 84 7.53 -10.82 -1.95
CA GLU A 84 7.35 -10.08 -0.70
C GLU A 84 8.69 -9.47 -0.21
N GLU A 85 9.80 -10.20 -0.32
CA GLU A 85 11.12 -9.73 0.08
C GLU A 85 11.61 -8.58 -0.81
N GLN A 86 11.37 -8.66 -2.12
CA GLN A 86 11.69 -7.58 -3.05
C GLN A 86 10.89 -6.33 -2.72
N PHE A 87 9.59 -6.49 -2.46
CA PHE A 87 8.70 -5.41 -2.03
C PHE A 87 9.22 -4.75 -0.74
N VAL A 88 9.50 -5.55 0.30
CA VAL A 88 10.05 -5.06 1.57
C VAL A 88 11.34 -4.28 1.32
N GLN A 89 12.27 -4.82 0.53
CA GLN A 89 13.55 -4.16 0.26
C GLN A 89 13.40 -2.83 -0.47
N LEU A 90 12.45 -2.71 -1.41
CA LEU A 90 12.14 -1.45 -2.09
C LEU A 90 11.64 -0.39 -1.09
N VAL A 91 10.75 -0.79 -0.17
CA VAL A 91 10.28 0.07 0.91
C VAL A 91 11.43 0.49 1.83
N ILE A 92 12.28 -0.45 2.25
CA ILE A 92 13.45 -0.14 3.11
C ILE A 92 14.37 0.87 2.44
N ASN A 93 14.66 0.68 1.15
CA ASN A 93 15.53 1.60 0.41
C ASN A 93 14.97 3.02 0.37
N ALA A 94 13.65 3.18 0.26
CA ALA A 94 13.01 4.50 0.32
C ALA A 94 13.02 5.10 1.74
N LEU A 95 12.77 4.29 2.77
CA LEU A 95 12.82 4.74 4.16
C LEU A 95 14.24 5.17 4.56
N ILE A 96 15.27 4.41 4.19
CA ILE A 96 16.68 4.76 4.44
C ILE A 96 17.04 6.09 3.79
N LYS A 97 16.59 6.34 2.55
CA LYS A 97 16.83 7.63 1.88
C LYS A 97 16.25 8.81 2.66
N THR A 98 15.13 8.61 3.35
CA THR A 98 14.46 9.65 4.15
C THR A 98 15.05 9.80 5.56
N THR A 99 15.87 8.83 6.00
CA THR A 99 16.42 8.73 7.36
C THR A 99 17.94 8.76 7.40
N LYS A 100 18.62 9.20 6.33
CA LYS A 100 20.08 9.21 6.23
C LYS A 100 20.79 9.94 7.38
N GLU A 101 20.15 10.97 7.94
CA GLU A 101 20.71 11.81 9.00
C GLU A 101 20.33 11.34 10.41
N ALA A 102 19.44 10.35 10.51
CA ALA A 102 18.94 9.86 11.80
C ALA A 102 20.06 9.22 12.62
N GLN A 103 20.22 9.68 13.86
CA GLN A 103 21.19 9.17 14.82
C GLN A 103 20.54 8.17 15.77
N THR A 104 19.32 8.45 16.24
CA THR A 104 18.60 7.60 17.19
C THR A 104 17.20 7.32 16.69
N VAL A 105 16.97 6.07 16.29
CA VAL A 105 15.74 5.62 15.62
C VAL A 105 14.96 4.71 16.56
N LYS A 106 13.66 5.00 16.77
CA LYS A 106 12.70 4.07 17.38
C LYS A 106 11.84 3.45 16.28
N ILE A 107 11.56 2.15 16.39
CA ILE A 107 10.72 1.41 15.46
C ILE A 107 9.70 0.67 16.28
N ILE A 108 8.43 0.92 15.97
CA ILE A 108 7.29 0.37 16.70
C ILE A 108 6.64 -0.65 15.78
N VAL A 109 6.79 -1.93 16.11
CA VAL A 109 6.21 -3.04 15.35
C VAL A 109 4.87 -3.41 15.98
N GLY A 110 3.79 -2.97 15.35
CA GLY A 110 2.43 -3.15 15.88
C GLY A 110 1.58 -4.19 15.14
N SER A 111 2.09 -4.80 14.07
CA SER A 111 1.36 -5.83 13.32
C SER A 111 2.23 -7.01 12.91
N ASP A 112 1.63 -8.20 12.92
CA ASP A 112 2.26 -9.46 12.53
C ASP A 112 2.01 -9.81 11.05
N ASP A 113 2.14 -8.81 10.19
CA ASP A 113 1.98 -8.91 8.74
C ASP A 113 3.15 -8.25 8.00
N ILE A 114 2.94 -7.85 6.74
CA ILE A 114 3.96 -7.20 5.90
C ILE A 114 4.57 -5.95 6.55
N PHE A 115 3.83 -5.22 7.38
CA PHE A 115 4.37 -4.02 8.06
C PHE A 115 5.33 -4.41 9.17
N GLY A 116 5.11 -5.53 9.85
CA GLY A 116 6.08 -6.11 10.78
C GLY A 116 7.38 -6.51 10.08
N ALA A 117 7.28 -7.16 8.91
CA ALA A 117 8.45 -7.50 8.08
C ALA A 117 9.24 -6.24 7.67
N ILE A 118 8.55 -5.15 7.29
CA ILE A 118 9.15 -3.84 7.02
C ILE A 118 9.85 -3.32 8.27
N GLY A 119 9.19 -3.32 9.43
CA GLY A 119 9.77 -2.82 10.69
C GLY A 119 11.08 -3.53 11.06
N PHE A 120 11.08 -4.87 11.09
CA PHE A 120 12.28 -5.65 11.41
C PHE A 120 13.40 -5.48 10.38
N THR A 121 13.06 -5.45 9.09
CA THR A 121 14.06 -5.31 8.02
C THR A 121 14.62 -3.88 7.97
N PHE A 122 13.80 -2.87 8.26
CA PHE A 122 14.25 -1.49 8.41
C PHE A 122 15.22 -1.36 9.57
N ALA A 123 14.86 -1.90 10.74
CA ALA A 123 15.72 -1.92 11.93
C ALA A 123 17.10 -2.49 11.59
N ARG A 124 17.12 -3.66 10.94
CA ARG A 124 18.36 -4.32 10.55
C ARG A 124 19.20 -3.45 9.60
N SER A 125 18.56 -2.72 8.71
CA SER A 125 19.25 -1.97 7.65
C SER A 125 19.74 -0.61 8.13
N ILE A 126 18.98 0.08 8.99
CA ILE A 126 19.31 1.42 9.48
C ILE A 126 20.42 1.42 10.52
N MET A 127 20.70 0.29 11.20
CA MET A 127 21.82 0.14 12.15
C MET A 127 23.19 0.49 11.56
N ARG A 128 23.35 0.44 10.23
CA ARG A 128 24.60 0.86 9.56
C ARG A 128 24.84 2.37 9.61
N ASN A 129 23.78 3.15 9.77
CA ASN A 129 23.81 4.62 9.71
C ASN A 129 23.48 5.24 11.07
N ALA A 130 22.54 4.65 11.81
CA ALA A 130 22.10 5.14 13.11
C ALA A 130 23.08 4.74 14.23
N LYS A 131 23.31 5.66 15.17
CA LYS A 131 24.07 5.40 16.39
C LYS A 131 23.34 4.48 17.35
N LYS A 132 22.01 4.55 17.40
CA LYS A 132 21.16 3.68 18.23
C LYS A 132 19.85 3.36 17.51
N VAL A 133 19.44 2.10 17.58
CA VAL A 133 18.18 1.60 17.04
C VAL A 133 17.41 0.89 18.14
N TYR A 134 16.20 1.37 18.40
CA TYR A 134 15.27 0.82 19.36
C TYR A 134 14.13 0.14 18.62
N VAL A 135 13.83 -1.11 18.95
CA VAL A 135 12.71 -1.85 18.40
C VAL A 135 11.78 -2.22 19.53
N GLU A 136 10.57 -1.66 19.49
CA GLU A 136 9.49 -1.95 20.41
C GLU A 136 8.48 -2.87 19.71
N ILE A 137 8.22 -4.03 20.30
CA ILE A 137 7.33 -5.04 19.72
C ILE A 137 6.02 -5.02 20.49
N GLN A 138 4.96 -4.56 19.84
CA GLN A 138 3.63 -4.35 20.44
C GLN A 138 2.57 -5.34 19.92
N THR A 139 3.01 -6.41 19.26
CA THR A 139 2.18 -7.51 18.78
C THR A 139 2.85 -8.84 19.08
N GLU A 140 2.05 -9.89 19.25
CA GLU A 140 2.59 -11.25 19.25
C GLU A 140 3.05 -11.62 17.83
N ILE A 141 4.25 -12.21 17.71
CA ILE A 141 4.83 -12.65 16.43
C ILE A 141 4.55 -14.14 16.27
N THR A 142 3.54 -14.46 15.47
CA THR A 142 3.04 -15.82 15.21
C THR A 142 3.31 -16.27 13.77
N SER A 143 3.39 -15.33 12.83
CA SER A 143 3.68 -15.57 11.43
C SER A 143 5.09 -16.11 11.26
N LEU A 144 5.22 -17.22 10.52
CA LEU A 144 6.52 -17.81 10.19
C LEU A 144 7.43 -16.80 9.47
N LYS A 145 6.86 -15.96 8.61
CA LYS A 145 7.61 -14.95 7.85
C LYS A 145 8.19 -13.88 8.76
N ASN A 146 7.37 -13.31 9.64
CA ASN A 146 7.86 -12.31 10.59
C ASN A 146 8.79 -12.89 11.64
N THR A 147 8.57 -14.15 12.03
CA THR A 147 9.53 -14.90 12.85
C THR A 147 10.89 -14.92 12.17
N MET A 148 10.97 -15.22 10.87
CA MET A 148 12.23 -15.19 10.11
C MET A 148 12.87 -13.79 10.14
N HIS A 149 12.13 -12.73 9.81
CA HIS A 149 12.67 -11.35 9.84
C HIS A 149 13.16 -10.93 11.23
N PHE A 150 12.41 -11.30 12.28
CA PHE A 150 12.77 -11.02 13.65
C PHE A 150 14.03 -11.78 14.10
N GLN A 151 14.15 -13.07 13.74
CA GLN A 151 15.37 -13.84 14.02
C GLN A 151 16.58 -13.28 13.26
N LEU A 152 16.40 -12.85 12.01
CA LEU A 152 17.44 -12.18 11.23
C LEU A 152 17.89 -10.86 11.87
N LEU A 153 16.98 -10.10 12.49
CA LEU A 153 17.32 -8.92 13.27
C LEU A 153 18.11 -9.29 14.54
N LYS A 154 17.62 -10.25 15.34
CA LYS A 154 18.29 -10.73 16.56
C LYS A 154 19.71 -11.24 16.28
N ASN A 155 19.89 -11.94 15.16
CA ASN A 155 21.17 -12.50 14.76
C ASN A 155 22.19 -11.45 14.27
N SER A 156 21.79 -10.18 14.11
CA SER A 156 22.72 -9.11 13.71
C SER A 156 23.77 -8.79 14.78
N LYS A 157 23.49 -9.12 16.05
CA LYS A 157 24.37 -8.95 17.23
C LYS A 157 25.07 -7.58 17.29
N GLN A 158 24.42 -6.53 16.80
CA GLN A 158 24.98 -5.19 16.82
C GLN A 158 24.78 -4.58 18.22
N GLU A 159 25.81 -3.93 18.74
CA GLU A 159 25.77 -3.28 20.07
C GLU A 159 24.83 -2.07 20.12
N ASN A 160 24.50 -1.49 18.96
CA ASN A 160 23.59 -0.35 18.85
C ASN A 160 22.11 -0.73 18.76
N LEU A 161 21.77 -2.03 18.87
CA LEU A 161 20.41 -2.53 18.82
C LEU A 161 19.85 -2.80 20.20
N ILE A 162 18.68 -2.24 20.49
CA ILE A 162 17.90 -2.52 21.70
C ILE A 162 16.52 -3.01 21.27
N ILE A 163 16.15 -4.21 21.72
CA ILE A 163 14.84 -4.81 21.46
C ILE A 163 14.15 -4.96 22.81
N ALA A 164 12.91 -4.48 22.91
CA ALA A 164 12.09 -4.67 24.09
C ALA A 164 10.61 -4.83 23.70
N ASP A 165 9.85 -5.52 24.54
CA ASP A 165 8.39 -5.61 24.38
C ASP A 165 7.74 -4.27 24.76
N PHE A 166 8.34 -3.52 25.68
CA PHE A 166 7.94 -2.17 26.06
C PHE A 166 9.18 -1.34 26.41
N ILE A 167 9.22 -0.08 25.94
CA ILE A 167 10.27 0.88 26.28
C ILE A 167 9.59 2.00 27.08
N ASP A 168 9.93 2.13 28.36
CA ASP A 168 9.28 3.04 29.32
C ASP A 168 9.13 4.46 28.76
N GLU A 169 7.90 4.95 28.69
CA GLU A 169 7.53 6.30 28.26
C GLU A 169 8.17 7.40 29.15
N ASN A 170 8.60 7.04 30.37
CA ASN A 170 9.34 7.94 31.25
C ASN A 170 10.81 8.14 30.83
N GLU A 171 11.37 7.30 29.94
CA GLU A 171 12.60 7.64 29.21
C GLU A 171 12.27 8.65 28.10
N ASN A 172 12.10 9.92 28.48
CA ASN A 172 12.00 11.12 27.63
C ASN A 172 12.06 10.84 26.11
N GLU A 173 10.91 10.94 25.43
CA GLU A 173 10.80 10.85 23.96
C GLU A 173 11.73 11.82 23.19
N THR A 174 12.31 12.81 23.87
CA THR A 174 13.40 13.66 23.36
C THR A 174 14.68 12.89 23.00
N LYS A 175 14.76 11.60 23.34
CA LYS A 175 15.89 10.70 23.02
C LYS A 175 15.90 10.25 21.57
N TYR A 176 14.75 10.21 20.89
CA TYR A 176 14.63 9.74 19.51
C TYR A 176 14.56 10.93 18.56
N ASP A 177 15.34 10.91 17.48
CA ASP A 177 15.20 11.91 16.42
C ASP A 177 14.24 11.44 15.32
N THR A 178 14.01 10.13 15.21
CA THR A 178 13.17 9.52 14.20
C THR A 178 12.40 8.35 14.81
N VAL A 179 11.10 8.25 14.50
CA VAL A 179 10.26 7.12 14.89
C VAL A 179 9.58 6.53 13.66
N LEU A 180 9.70 5.23 13.43
CA LEU A 180 8.92 4.50 12.43
C LEU A 180 7.75 3.77 13.09
N LEU A 181 6.55 4.06 12.61
CA LEU A 181 5.32 3.35 12.94
C LEU A 181 5.13 2.21 11.94
N ALA A 182 5.57 1.00 12.29
CA ALA A 182 5.52 -0.18 11.42
C ALA A 182 4.31 -1.05 11.77
N TYR A 183 3.14 -0.58 11.35
CA TYR A 183 1.86 -1.26 11.57
C TYR A 183 0.83 -0.87 10.50
N ASN A 184 -0.26 -1.64 10.40
CA ASN A 184 -1.37 -1.31 9.50
C ASN A 184 -2.21 -0.12 10.00
N ARG A 185 -2.99 0.49 9.11
CA ARG A 185 -3.80 1.70 9.39
C ARG A 185 -4.81 1.59 10.55
N ASN A 186 -5.12 0.38 11.01
CA ASN A 186 -6.06 0.13 12.11
C ASN A 186 -5.39 0.08 13.48
N TYR A 187 -4.07 -0.07 13.52
CA TYR A 187 -3.33 -0.08 14.77
C TYR A 187 -3.28 1.33 15.38
N LYS A 188 -3.64 1.43 16.65
CA LYS A 188 -3.62 2.68 17.39
C LYS A 188 -2.43 2.69 18.32
N TYR A 189 -1.47 3.55 18.02
CA TYR A 189 -0.37 3.87 18.90
C TYR A 189 -0.36 5.38 19.11
N ASP A 190 -0.33 5.81 20.38
CA ASP A 190 -0.30 7.22 20.74
C ASP A 190 1.14 7.57 21.14
N ILE A 191 1.86 8.26 20.25
CA ILE A 191 3.11 8.94 20.65
C ILE A 191 2.72 10.31 21.21
N ASN A 192 3.47 10.82 22.20
CA ASN A 192 3.24 12.16 22.70
C ASN A 192 3.21 13.18 21.55
N LYS A 193 2.11 13.93 21.45
CA LYS A 193 1.88 14.92 20.39
C LYS A 193 2.91 16.07 20.38
N ASN A 194 3.63 16.24 21.49
CA ASN A 194 4.69 17.23 21.65
C ASN A 194 6.08 16.70 21.27
N THR A 195 6.18 15.49 20.73
CA THR A 195 7.45 14.93 20.28
C THR A 195 8.08 15.81 19.19
N THR A 196 9.39 16.06 19.33
CA THR A 196 10.19 16.72 18.29
C THR A 196 10.68 15.74 17.23
N ALA A 197 10.54 14.43 17.48
CA ALA A 197 10.99 13.39 16.58
C ALA A 197 10.28 13.47 15.22
N ARG A 198 11.00 13.08 14.17
CA ARG A 198 10.42 12.88 12.84
C ARG A 198 9.66 11.56 12.82
N ILE A 199 8.36 11.62 12.61
CA ILE A 199 7.49 10.44 12.59
C ILE A 199 7.33 9.92 11.16
N LEU A 200 7.69 8.67 10.92
CA LEU A 200 7.51 7.97 9.64
C LEU A 200 6.31 7.04 9.77
N ILE A 201 5.36 7.16 8.85
CA ILE A 201 4.08 6.46 8.91
C ILE A 201 3.91 5.69 7.62
N ILE A 202 3.89 4.36 7.70
CA ILE A 202 3.52 3.49 6.58
C ILE A 202 2.06 3.07 6.77
N ASP A 203 1.31 2.93 5.67
CA ASP A 203 -0.12 2.58 5.67
C ASP A 203 -0.95 3.43 6.66
N CYS A 204 -1.07 4.69 6.29
CA CYS A 204 -1.59 5.80 7.08
C CYS A 204 -2.89 5.51 7.85
N PRO A 205 -2.96 5.76 9.17
CA PRO A 205 -4.20 5.66 9.94
C PRO A 205 -5.20 6.77 9.59
N SER A 206 -6.46 6.61 10.00
CA SER A 206 -7.55 7.57 9.73
C SER A 206 -7.43 8.90 10.47
N THR A 207 -6.45 9.04 11.37
CA THR A 207 -6.14 10.27 12.10
C THR A 207 -4.64 10.50 12.08
N ASN A 208 -4.22 11.77 12.06
CA ASN A 208 -2.82 12.14 12.18
C ASN A 208 -2.68 13.16 13.31
N PRO A 209 -2.20 12.74 14.50
CA PRO A 209 -1.98 13.65 15.60
C PRO A 209 -0.64 14.40 15.51
N TYR A 210 0.23 14.06 14.54
CA TYR A 210 1.61 14.51 14.50
C TYR A 210 1.82 15.71 13.57
N THR A 211 2.69 16.64 13.98
CA THR A 211 3.05 17.82 13.18
C THR A 211 4.32 17.59 12.34
N ASN A 212 5.31 16.88 12.89
CA ASN A 212 6.56 16.52 12.21
C ASN A 212 6.51 15.08 11.68
N TYR A 213 5.83 14.88 10.54
CA TYR A 213 5.64 13.54 9.97
C TYR A 213 6.02 13.44 8.49
N PHE A 214 6.30 12.21 8.06
CA PHE A 214 6.36 11.75 6.68
C PHE A 214 5.47 10.49 6.55
N ALA A 215 4.47 10.58 5.69
CA ALA A 215 3.51 9.53 5.44
C ALA A 215 3.79 8.86 4.09
N PHE A 216 3.67 7.53 4.04
CA PHE A 216 4.03 6.72 2.88
C PHE A 216 2.90 5.79 2.44
N GLY A 217 2.51 5.91 1.18
CA GLY A 217 1.80 4.88 0.43
C GLY A 217 2.79 3.90 -0.21
N LEU A 218 2.41 2.63 -0.29
CA LEU A 218 3.30 1.55 -0.77
C LEU A 218 2.90 1.14 -2.20
N GLY A 219 3.17 2.03 -3.16
CA GLY A 219 2.77 1.89 -4.57
C GLY A 219 1.35 2.38 -4.89
N PHE A 220 0.56 2.70 -3.87
CA PHE A 220 -0.83 3.19 -3.99
C PHE A 220 -1.13 4.26 -2.92
N LEU A 221 -2.25 4.98 -3.03
CA LEU A 221 -2.73 5.87 -1.96
C LEU A 221 -3.70 5.10 -1.05
N PRO A 222 -3.54 5.11 0.27
CA PRO A 222 -4.58 4.64 1.18
C PRO A 222 -5.77 5.61 1.20
N ASP A 223 -6.98 5.14 1.48
CA ASP A 223 -8.20 5.96 1.61
C ASP A 223 -8.17 7.01 2.73
N THR A 224 -7.34 6.76 3.71
CA THR A 224 -7.00 7.67 4.81
C THR A 224 -5.96 8.73 4.44
N SER A 225 -5.32 8.64 3.26
CA SER A 225 -4.18 9.47 2.87
C SER A 225 -4.46 10.98 2.95
N ARG A 226 -5.72 11.39 2.71
CA ARG A 226 -6.19 12.80 2.76
C ARG A 226 -5.92 13.51 4.09
N VAL A 227 -5.72 12.76 5.17
CA VAL A 227 -5.39 13.30 6.50
C VAL A 227 -3.94 13.83 6.55
N PHE A 228 -3.09 13.45 5.59
CA PHE A 228 -1.65 13.70 5.59
C PHE A 228 -1.22 14.77 4.57
N LYS A 229 -1.99 15.86 4.46
CA LYS A 229 -1.91 16.87 3.38
C LYS A 229 -0.51 17.39 2.99
N ASN A 230 0.40 17.58 3.96
CA ASN A 230 1.65 18.32 3.72
C ASN A 230 2.85 17.45 3.32
N ASN A 231 2.92 16.21 3.83
CA ASN A 231 4.09 15.34 3.74
C ASN A 231 3.70 13.89 3.43
N PHE A 232 2.89 13.69 2.39
CA PHE A 232 2.58 12.36 1.88
C PHE A 232 3.42 12.03 0.64
N TYR A 233 3.94 10.81 0.60
CA TYR A 233 4.74 10.28 -0.48
C TYR A 233 4.25 8.89 -0.87
N VAL A 234 4.43 8.50 -2.13
CA VAL A 234 4.23 7.12 -2.58
C VAL A 234 5.58 6.54 -2.94
N ILE A 235 5.89 5.38 -2.36
CA ILE A 235 7.07 4.59 -2.67
C ILE A 235 6.77 3.78 -3.93
N ASP A 236 7.69 3.79 -4.89
CA ASP A 236 7.64 2.87 -6.02
C ASP A 236 7.99 1.45 -5.53
N THR A 237 7.00 0.58 -5.51
CA THR A 237 7.11 -0.83 -5.12
C THR A 237 7.21 -1.76 -6.33
N SER A 238 7.39 -1.19 -7.53
CA SER A 238 7.57 -1.92 -8.79
C SER A 238 6.42 -2.87 -9.12
N PHE A 239 5.19 -2.48 -8.79
CA PHE A 239 4.01 -3.18 -9.26
C PHE A 239 3.93 -3.18 -10.79
N SER A 240 3.64 -4.34 -11.37
CA SER A 240 3.54 -4.47 -12.83
C SER A 240 2.36 -3.67 -13.37
N SER A 241 2.45 -3.21 -14.62
CA SER A 241 1.36 -2.48 -15.28
C SER A 241 0.04 -3.26 -15.28
N VAL A 242 0.11 -4.60 -15.41
CA VAL A 242 -1.06 -5.50 -15.33
C VAL A 242 -1.70 -5.43 -13.94
N LEU A 243 -0.89 -5.50 -12.88
CA LEU A 243 -1.37 -5.43 -11.50
C LEU A 243 -1.96 -4.05 -11.19
N CYS A 244 -1.27 -2.98 -11.58
CA CYS A 244 -1.74 -1.61 -11.40
C CYS A 244 -3.08 -1.38 -12.13
N LYS A 245 -3.22 -1.88 -13.36
CA LYS A 245 -4.49 -1.86 -14.10
C LYS A 245 -5.59 -2.58 -13.34
N LYS A 246 -5.36 -3.83 -12.91
CA LYS A 246 -6.35 -4.64 -12.16
C LYS A 246 -6.90 -3.92 -10.94
N HIS A 247 -6.05 -3.19 -10.21
CA HIS A 247 -6.42 -2.49 -8.98
C HIS A 247 -6.72 -1.01 -9.17
N GLY A 248 -6.68 -0.49 -10.40
CA GLY A 248 -6.98 0.91 -10.72
C GLY A 248 -5.94 1.92 -10.22
N ILE A 249 -4.69 1.50 -10.03
CA ILE A 249 -3.59 2.29 -9.46
C ILE A 249 -2.76 2.97 -10.56
N ASP A 250 -2.38 4.24 -10.38
CA ASP A 250 -1.40 4.92 -11.23
C ASP A 250 0.01 4.33 -11.04
N ASN A 251 0.63 3.87 -12.13
CA ASN A 251 1.98 3.30 -12.14
C ASN A 251 3.05 4.26 -12.68
N ASN A 252 2.74 5.54 -12.84
CA ASN A 252 3.69 6.53 -13.35
C ASN A 252 4.61 7.03 -12.22
N PHE A 253 5.73 6.33 -12.05
CA PHE A 253 6.83 6.72 -11.18
C PHE A 253 8.02 7.23 -12.01
N SER A 254 8.40 8.50 -11.82
CA SER A 254 9.65 9.06 -12.35
C SER A 254 10.83 8.88 -11.39
N SER A 255 10.57 8.43 -10.15
CA SER A 255 11.53 8.26 -9.07
C SER A 255 11.03 7.22 -8.07
N SER A 256 11.94 6.62 -7.31
CA SER A 256 11.60 5.59 -6.29
C SER A 256 10.69 6.11 -5.15
N LEU A 257 10.51 7.43 -5.07
CA LEU A 257 9.66 8.11 -4.10
C LEU A 257 9.02 9.32 -4.81
N LYS A 258 7.68 9.40 -4.79
CA LYS A 258 6.89 10.47 -5.44
C LYS A 258 6.15 11.26 -4.37
N LYS A 259 6.40 12.57 -4.26
CA LYS A 259 5.62 13.44 -3.35
C LYS A 259 4.22 13.64 -3.94
N ILE A 260 3.19 13.45 -3.12
CA ILE A 260 1.80 13.67 -3.51
C ILE A 260 1.33 14.99 -2.93
N ARG A 261 0.76 15.84 -3.79
CA ARG A 261 0.07 17.05 -3.36
C ARG A 261 -1.40 16.71 -3.23
N MET A 262 -1.92 16.79 -2.01
CA MET A 262 -3.34 16.58 -1.75
C MET A 262 -4.01 17.94 -1.68
N ASN A 263 -4.99 18.15 -2.57
CA ASN A 263 -5.86 19.32 -2.57
C ASN A 263 -6.97 19.15 -1.53
#